data_AF-A0A972QWC7-F1
#
_entry.id   AF-A0A972QWC7-F1
#
_cell.length_a   1.000
_cell.length_b   1.000
_cell.length_c   1.000
_cell.angle_alpha   90.00
_cell.angle_beta   90.00
_cell.angle_gamma   90.00
#
_symmetry.space_group_name_H-M   'P 1'
#
loop_
_entity.id
_entity.type
_entity.pdbx_description
1 polymer ?
#
loop_
_entity_poly.entity_id
_entity_poly.type
_entity_poly.pdbx_seq_one_letter_code
_entity_poly.pdbx_strand_id
1 'polypeptide(L)' 'MTYKVHRLEINMEKDQSKLEQFLNGLDGEVVSIIPNNKKMSLLQIYGVTSKIDFLLIVERLK' A
#
# COMPACT_ATOMS: atom_id res chain seq x y z
N MET A 1 12.28 -4.86 20.16
CA MET A 1 11.59 -4.04 19.15
C MET A 1 11.93 -4.58 17.79
N THR A 2 10.93 -5.16 17.13
CA THR A 2 11.07 -5.75 15.80
C THR A 2 10.13 -5.04 14.85
N TYR A 3 10.62 -4.72 13.66
CA TYR A 3 9.81 -4.12 12.61
C TYR A 3 9.50 -5.17 11.55
N LYS A 4 8.25 -5.18 11.08
CA LYS A 4 7.80 -5.97 9.94
C LYS A 4 7.36 -5.01 8.85
N VAL A 5 7.79 -5.29 7.61
CA VAL A 5 7.39 -4.50 6.44
C VAL A 5 6.50 -5.36 5.58
N HIS A 6 5.28 -4.89 5.34
CA HIS A 6 4.29 -5.56 4.52
C HIS A 6 4.16 -4.86 3.19
N ARG A 7 3.90 -5.62 2.13
CA ARG A 7 3.53 -5.09 0.81
C ARG A 7 2.06 -5.35 0.57
N LEU A 8 1.28 -4.29 0.38
CA LEU A 8 -0.14 -4.38 0.05
C LEU A 8 -0.37 -3.85 -1.37
N GLU A 9 -0.67 -4.75 -2.30
CA GLU A 9 -1.10 -4.37 -3.64
C GLU A 9 -2.52 -3.80 -3.61
N ILE A 10 -2.68 -2.59 -4.12
CA ILE A 10 -3.91 -1.82 -3.92
C ILE A 10 -4.14 -0.82 -5.06
N ASN A 11 -5.39 -0.72 -5.51
CA ASN A 11 -5.86 0.45 -6.25
C ASN A 11 -6.34 1.51 -5.26
N MET A 12 -5.51 2.53 -5.02
CA MET A 12 -5.80 3.57 -4.02
C MET A 12 -7.10 4.36 -4.23
N GLU A 13 -7.67 4.34 -5.44
CA GLU A 13 -8.96 5.00 -5.71
C GLU A 13 -10.17 4.14 -5.35
N LYS A 14 -10.02 2.81 -5.36
CA LYS A 14 -11.15 1.87 -5.25
C LYS A 14 -11.10 1.00 -4.00
N ASP A 15 -9.92 0.77 -3.46
CA ASP A 15 -9.67 -0.30 -2.49
C ASP A 15 -9.50 0.24 -1.06
N GLN A 16 -10.14 1.37 -0.73
CA GLN A 16 -10.05 1.95 0.62
C GLN A 16 -10.45 0.94 1.71
N SER A 17 -11.51 0.17 1.49
CA SER A 17 -11.97 -0.88 2.42
C SER A 17 -10.97 -2.02 2.58
N LYS A 18 -10.20 -2.34 1.53
CA LYS A 18 -9.14 -3.36 1.59
C LYS A 18 -7.99 -2.90 2.48
N LEU A 19 -7.60 -1.62 2.38
CA LEU A 19 -6.59 -1.05 3.27
C LEU A 19 -7.06 -1.08 4.72
N GLU A 20 -8.31 -0.70 4.98
CA GLU A 20 -8.88 -0.72 6.33
C GLU A 20 -8.88 -2.13 6.93
N GLN A 21 -9.34 -3.13 6.17
CA GLN A 21 -9.31 -4.54 6.61
C GLN A 21 -7.88 -5.03 6.89
N PHE A 22 -6.91 -4.65 6.05
CA PHE A 22 -5.51 -4.99 6.27
C PHE A 22 -4.98 -4.40 7.57
N LEU A 23 -5.20 -3.11 7.80
CA LEU A 23 -4.70 -2.41 8.99
C LEU A 23 -5.32 -2.95 10.28
N ASN A 24 -6.62 -3.26 10.26
CA ASN A 24 -7.32 -3.84 11.41
C ASN A 24 -6.90 -5.29 11.71
N GLY A 25 -6.18 -5.95 10.81
CA GLY A 25 -5.66 -7.30 11.01
C GLY A 25 -4.21 -7.35 11.52
N LEU A 26 -3.57 -6.22 11.78
CA LEU A 26 -2.20 -6.17 12.30
C LEU A 26 -2.18 -6.37 13.83
N ASP A 27 -1.17 -7.11 14.31
CA ASP A 27 -0.99 -7.38 15.75
C ASP A 27 -0.24 -6.24 16.46
N GLY A 28 0.57 -5.50 15.71
CA GLY A 28 1.41 -4.40 16.15
C GLY A 28 0.90 -3.02 15.74
N GLU A 29 1.72 -2.01 16.01
CA GLU A 29 1.41 -0.62 15.71
C GLU A 29 1.93 -0.23 14.34
N VAL A 30 1.08 0.40 13.51
CA VAL A 30 1.51 0.95 12.21
C VAL A 30 2.29 2.22 12.45
N VAL A 31 3.57 2.21 12.08
CA VAL A 31 4.47 3.36 12.25
C VAL A 31 4.65 4.19 10.98
N SER A 32 4.43 3.58 9.80
CA SER A 32 4.52 4.27 8.52
C SER A 32 3.78 3.53 7.41
N ILE A 33 3.26 4.30 6.44
CA ILE A 33 2.70 3.78 5.19
C ILE A 33 3.36 4.56 4.05
N ILE A 34 4.09 3.85 3.19
CA ILE A 34 4.88 4.42 2.10
C ILE A 34 4.26 4.00 0.76
N PRO A 35 3.70 4.92 -0.02
CA PRO A 35 3.14 4.59 -1.33
C PRO A 35 4.25 4.40 -2.38
N ASN A 36 4.11 3.37 -3.22
CA ASN A 36 4.90 3.22 -4.44
C ASN A 36 4.01 3.53 -5.66
N ASN A 37 4.24 4.70 -6.26
CA ASN A 37 3.57 5.10 -7.49
C ASN A 37 4.35 4.56 -8.68
N LYS A 38 3.67 3.96 -9.68
CA LYS A 38 4.35 3.56 -10.91
C LYS A 38 4.93 4.78 -11.59
N LYS A 39 6.14 4.65 -12.14
CA LYS A 39 6.69 5.66 -13.07
C LYS A 39 5.68 5.86 -14.21
N MET A 40 5.35 7.11 -14.50
CA MET A 40 4.41 7.46 -15.56
C MET A 40 4.99 7.01 -16.90
N SER A 41 4.40 5.97 -17.49
CA SER A 41 4.71 5.50 -18.84
C SER A 41 3.70 6.08 -19.84
N LEU A 42 4.07 6.20 -21.12
CA LEU A 42 3.16 6.58 -22.21
C LEU A 42 1.86 5.75 -22.18
N LEU A 43 1.91 4.48 -21.76
CA LEU A 43 0.74 3.61 -21.62
C LEU A 43 -0.26 4.07 -20.53
N GLN A 44 0.19 4.77 -19.49
CA GLN A 44 -0.68 5.35 -18.46
C GLN A 44 -1.40 6.60 -18.97
N ILE A 45 -0.79 7.35 -19.90
CA ILE A 45 -1.40 8.53 -20.53
C ILE A 45 -2.62 8.11 -21.37
N TYR A 46 -2.54 6.94 -22.01
CA TYR A 46 -3.65 6.34 -22.75
C TYR A 46 -4.68 5.61 -21.86
N GLY A 47 -4.57 5.72 -20.53
CA GLY A 47 -5.57 5.18 -19.58
C GLY A 47 -5.56 3.66 -19.41
N VAL A 48 -4.51 2.96 -19.87
CA VAL A 48 -4.48 1.49 -19.93
C VAL A 48 -4.07 0.83 -18.60
N THR A 49 -3.38 1.54 -17.70
CA THR A 49 -2.87 0.95 -16.44
C THR A 49 -3.06 1.86 -15.24
N SER A 50 -3.38 1.30 -14.06
CA SER A 50 -3.53 2.04 -12.80
C SER A 50 -2.25 2.76 -12.35
N LYS A 51 -2.43 3.91 -11.67
CA LYS A 51 -1.38 4.89 -11.31
C LYS A 51 -0.49 4.48 -10.12
N ILE A 52 -0.92 3.51 -9.31
CA ILE A 52 -0.26 3.07 -8.07
C ILE A 52 -0.11 1.55 -8.08
N ASP A 53 1.04 1.05 -7.62
CA ASP A 53 1.36 -0.39 -7.65
C ASP A 53 1.04 -1.04 -6.29
N PHE A 54 1.59 -0.49 -5.20
CA PHE A 54 1.40 -1.04 -3.85
C PHE A 54 1.78 -0.03 -2.75
N LEU A 55 1.38 -0.34 -1.52
CA LEU A 55 1.83 0.31 -0.30
C LEU A 55 2.86 -0.58 0.42
N LEU A 56 3.89 0.03 0.98
CA LEU A 56 4.70 -0.59 2.03
C LEU A 56 4.18 -0.12 3.38
N ILE A 57 3.78 -1.05 4.24
CA ILE A 57 3.23 -0.76 5.56
C ILE A 57 4.23 -1.28 6.59
N VAL A 58 4.74 -0.38 7.42
CA VAL A 58 5.71 -0.71 8.46
C VAL A 58 4.96 -0.87 9.79
N GLU A 59 5.04 -2.07 10.34
CA GLU A 59 4.46 -2.47 11.62
C GLU A 59 5.56 -2.64 12.66
N ARG A 60 5.37 -2.06 13.84
CA ARG A 60 6.21 -2.30 15.02
C ARG A 60 5.54 -3.36 15.89
N LEU A 61 6.21 -4.49 16.04
CA LEU A 61 5.81 -5.57 16.94
C LEU A 61 6.33 -5.30 18.36
N LYS A 62 5.57 -5.73 19.37
CA LYS A 62 5.97 -5.68 20.78
C LYS A 62 7.28 -6.44 21.01
#